data_AF-A0A523V8U9-F1
#
_entry.id   AF-A0A523V8U9-F1
#
_cell.length_a   1.000
_cell.length_b   1.000
_cell.length_c   1.000
_cell.angle_alpha   90.00
_cell.angle_beta   90.00
_cell.angle_gamma   90.00
#
_symmetry.space_group_name_H-M   'P 1'
#
loop_
_entity.id
_entity.type
_entity.pdbx_description
1 polymer ?
#
loop_
_entity_poly.entity_id
_entity_poly.type
_entity_poly.pdbx_seq_one_letter_code
_entity_poly.pdbx_strand_id
1 'polypeptide(L)' 'MSKRMTVIFKDENIYTHLKIEAVKRDINASDIVSEAVVEWIESREDIELVPLIKESQKEVRKRGTKSWDKLKKELK' A
#
# COMPACT_ATOMS: atom_id res chain seq x y z
N MET A 1 5.31 16.22 -15.30
CA MET A 1 5.44 15.41 -16.54
C MET A 1 4.70 14.10 -16.35
N SER A 2 3.62 13.85 -17.10
CA SER A 2 2.87 12.58 -17.00
C SER A 2 3.52 11.50 -17.87
N LYS A 3 3.91 10.37 -17.29
CA LYS A 3 4.30 9.18 -18.05
C LYS A 3 3.03 8.42 -18.46
N ARG A 4 2.98 7.88 -19.68
CA ARG A 4 1.83 7.10 -20.19
C ARG A 4 2.17 5.61 -20.15
N MET A 5 1.16 4.80 -19.87
CA MET A 5 1.24 3.34 -19.87
C MET A 5 -0.02 2.79 -20.54
N THR A 6 0.12 1.72 -21.31
CA THR A 6 -1.00 0.98 -21.91
C THR A 6 -1.16 -0.33 -21.15
N VAL A 7 -2.37 -0.62 -20.68
CA VAL A 7 -2.73 -1.86 -19.98
C VAL A 7 -3.67 -2.67 -20.86
N ILE A 8 -3.37 -3.96 -21.02
CA ILE A 8 -4.20 -4.91 -21.76
C ILE A 8 -4.85 -5.86 -20.76
N PHE A 9 -6.18 -5.86 -20.69
CA PHE A 9 -6.94 -6.81 -19.90
C PHE A 9 -7.11 -8.10 -20.70
N LYS A 10 -6.63 -9.23 -20.15
CA LYS A 10 -6.78 -10.55 -20.79
C LYS A 10 -8.18 -11.13 -20.62
N ASP A 11 -8.91 -10.67 -19.62
CA ASP A 11 -10.31 -11.04 -19.37
C ASP A 11 -11.21 -9.87 -19.76
N GLU A 12 -12.06 -10.09 -20.75
CA GLU A 12 -13.00 -9.09 -21.27
C GLU A 12 -14.05 -8.69 -20.22
N ASN A 13 -14.38 -9.59 -19.28
CA ASN A 13 -15.31 -9.27 -18.21
C ASN A 13 -14.74 -8.18 -17.30
N ILE A 14 -13.44 -8.26 -16.97
CA ILE A 14 -12.76 -7.24 -16.14
C ILE A 14 -12.81 -5.87 -16.84
N TYR A 15 -12.52 -5.84 -18.14
CA TYR A 15 -12.60 -4.61 -18.93
C TYR A 15 -14.01 -4.01 -18.90
N THR A 16 -15.03 -4.85 -19.11
CA THR A 16 -16.43 -4.43 -19.13
C THR A 16 -16.88 -3.90 -17.77
N HIS A 17 -16.56 -4.60 -16.68
CA HIS A 17 -16.87 -4.16 -15.32
C HIS A 17 -16.21 -2.83 -14.99
N LEU A 18 -14.92 -2.67 -15.32
CA LEU A 18 -14.20 -1.41 -15.11
C LEU A 18 -14.87 -0.24 -15.85
N LYS A 19 -15.28 -0.45 -17.11
CA LYS A 19 -15.96 0.57 -17.90
C LYS A 19 -17.31 0.96 -17.30
N ILE A 20 -18.08 -0.01 -16.82
CA ILE A 20 -19.37 0.24 -16.14
C ILE A 20 -19.14 1.07 -14.87
N GLU A 21 -18.17 0.69 -14.04
CA GLU A 21 -17.88 1.39 -12.79
C GLU A 21 -17.37 2.82 -13.03
N ALA A 22 -16.54 3.03 -14.06
CA ALA A 22 -16.12 4.36 -14.47
C ALA A 22 -17.31 5.27 -14.81
N VAL A 23 -18.28 4.75 -15.56
CA VAL A 23 -19.51 5.51 -15.90
C VAL A 23 -20.36 5.78 -14.67
N LYS A 24 -20.55 4.79 -13.78
CA LYS A 24 -21.34 4.97 -12.55
C LYS A 24 -20.78 6.05 -11.62
N ARG A 25 -19.45 6.19 -11.60
CA ARG A 25 -18.72 7.13 -10.74
C ARG A 25 -18.43 8.48 -11.42
N ASP A 26 -18.78 8.62 -12.69
CA ASP A 26 -18.48 9.80 -13.51
C ASP A 26 -16.97 10.17 -13.53
N ILE A 27 -16.12 9.16 -13.66
CA ILE A 27 -14.65 9.30 -13.72
C ILE A 27 -14.05 8.47 -14.86
N ASN A 28 -12.76 8.67 -15.17
CA ASN A 28 -12.11 7.84 -16.18
C ASN A 28 -11.74 6.47 -15.60
N ALA A 29 -11.81 5.44 -16.45
CA ALA A 29 -11.32 4.11 -16.11
C ALA A 29 -9.82 4.10 -15.72
N SER A 30 -9.02 5.03 -16.29
CA SER A 30 -7.61 5.21 -15.92
C SER A 30 -7.43 5.65 -14.47
N ASP A 31 -8.39 6.41 -13.94
CA ASP A 31 -8.32 6.94 -12.58
C ASP A 31 -8.56 5.81 -11.58
N ILE A 32 -9.55 4.95 -11.84
CA ILE A 32 -9.81 3.72 -11.08
C ILE A 32 -8.59 2.79 -11.09
N VAL A 33 -7.98 2.57 -12.26
CA VAL A 33 -6.78 1.71 -12.36
C VAL A 33 -5.62 2.32 -11.59
N SER A 34 -5.46 3.64 -11.63
CA SER A 34 -4.39 4.33 -10.92
C SER A 34 -4.57 4.23 -9.40
N GLU A 35 -5.80 4.42 -8.91
CA GLU A 35 -6.16 4.23 -7.50
C GLU A 35 -5.90 2.79 -7.03
N ALA A 36 -6.36 1.78 -7.80
CA ALA A 36 -6.12 0.38 -7.46
C ALA A 36 -4.62 0.01 -7.44
N VAL A 37 -3.81 0.62 -8.30
CA VAL A 37 -2.34 0.42 -8.29
C VAL A 37 -1.71 1.07 -7.06
N VAL A 38 -2.17 2.24 -6.64
CA VAL A 38 -1.72 2.89 -5.39
C VAL A 38 -2.04 2.00 -4.19
N GLU A 39 -3.29 1.56 -4.05
CA GLU A 39 -3.70 0.66 -2.95
C GLU A 39 -2.88 -0.63 -2.95
N TRP A 40 -2.61 -1.19 -4.12
CA TRP A 40 -1.79 -2.40 -4.23
C TRP A 40 -0.34 -2.17 -3.76
N ILE A 41 0.26 -1.02 -4.09
CA ILE A 41 1.60 -0.65 -3.63
C ILE A 41 1.61 -0.47 -2.12
N GLU A 42 0.67 0.29 -1.57
CA GLU A 42 0.55 0.53 -0.12
C GLU A 42 0.37 -0.79 0.65
N SER A 43 -0.45 -1.70 0.13
CA SER A 43 -0.64 -3.03 0.73
C SER A 43 0.65 -3.85 0.81
N ARG A 44 1.60 -3.63 -0.12
CA ARG A 44 2.91 -4.30 -0.07
C ARG A 44 3.82 -3.69 0.97
N GLU A 45 3.79 -2.37 1.12
CA GLU A 45 4.52 -1.69 2.20
C GLU A 45 4.03 -2.20 3.56
N ASP A 46 2.72 -2.36 3.74
CA ASP A 46 2.16 -2.96 4.96
C ASP A 46 2.64 -4.40 5.19
N ILE A 47 2.69 -5.23 4.14
CA ILE A 47 3.20 -6.62 4.24
C ILE A 47 4.67 -6.64 4.68
N GLU A 48 5.48 -5.69 4.22
CA GLU A 48 6.89 -5.58 4.59
C GLU A 48 7.08 -5.01 6.01
N LEU A 49 6.24 -4.05 6.42
CA LEU A 49 6.32 -3.39 7.72
C LEU A 49 5.74 -4.23 8.86
N VAL A 50 4.70 -5.02 8.60
CA VAL A 50 4.01 -5.84 9.63
C VAL A 50 4.98 -6.79 10.37
N PRO A 51 5.89 -7.53 9.70
CA PRO A 51 6.92 -8.33 10.36
C PRO A 51 7.82 -7.50 11.28
N LEU A 52 8.28 -6.34 10.84
CA LEU A 52 9.17 -5.45 11.61
C LEU A 52 8.47 -4.89 12.84
N ILE A 53 7.19 -4.52 12.70
CA ILE A 53 6.35 -4.07 13.81
C ILE A 53 6.14 -5.21 14.81
N LYS A 54 5.83 -6.42 14.34
CA LYS A 54 5.65 -7.60 15.21
C LYS A 54 6.92 -7.95 15.97
N GLU A 55 8.07 -7.88 15.32
CA GLU A 55 9.38 -8.08 15.96
C GLU A 55 9.63 -7.02 17.04
N SER A 56 9.42 -5.75 16.70
CA SER A 56 9.56 -4.63 17.64
C SER A 56 8.63 -4.78 18.85
N GLN A 57 7.36 -5.16 18.64
CA GLN A 57 6.40 -5.42 19.72
C GLN A 57 6.84 -6.60 20.61
N LYS A 58 7.41 -7.66 20.01
CA LYS A 58 7.92 -8.81 20.76
C LYS A 58 9.11 -8.42 21.64
N GLU A 59 10.02 -7.61 21.12
CA GLU A 59 11.16 -7.08 21.88
C GLU A 59 10.70 -6.20 23.05
N VAL A 60 9.72 -5.31 22.83
CA VAL A 60 9.13 -4.50 23.90
C VAL A 60 8.44 -5.35 24.96
N ARG A 61 7.67 -6.39 24.57
CA ARG A 61 7.07 -7.32 25.53
C ARG A 61 8.11 -8.06 26.36
N LYS A 62 9.27 -8.39 25.76
CA LYS A 62 10.34 -9.14 26.42
C LYS A 62 11.21 -8.26 27.33
N ARG A 63 11.54 -7.03 26.91
CA ARG A 63 12.50 -6.15 27.60
C ARG A 63 11.86 -4.98 28.33
N GLY A 64 10.55 -4.80 28.19
CA GLY A 64 9.83 -3.62 28.64
C GLY A 64 10.04 -2.41 27.73
N THR A 65 9.26 -1.35 27.96
CA THR A 65 9.37 -0.09 27.20
C THR A 65 10.55 0.74 27.69
N LYS A 66 11.36 1.27 26.77
CA LYS A 66 12.35 2.32 27.06
C LYS A 66 11.88 3.64 26.47
N SER A 67 12.18 4.77 27.13
CA SER A 67 11.94 6.08 26.52
C SER A 67 12.91 6.29 25.35
N TRP A 68 12.44 7.02 24.34
CA TRP A 68 13.23 7.32 23.15
C TRP A 68 14.53 8.07 23.49
N ASP A 69 14.49 8.99 24.47
CA ASP A 69 15.68 9.72 24.90
C ASP A 69 16.76 8.82 25.53
N LYS A 70 16.35 7.75 26.23
CA LYS A 70 17.29 6.75 26.77
C LYS A 70 17.88 5.89 25.64
N LEU A 71 17.04 5.41 24.72
CA LEU A 71 17.48 4.63 23.55
C LEU A 71 18.45 5.42 22.66
N LYS A 72 18.15 6.69 22.39
CA LYS A 72 18.98 7.57 21.55
C LYS A 72 20.36 7.83 22.15
N LYS A 73 20.49 7.77 23.48
CA LYS A 73 21.79 7.86 24.19
C LYS A 73 22.58 6.54 24.14
N GLU A 74 21.92 5.39 24.06
CA GLU A 74 22.56 4.07 23.95
C GLU A 74 23.02 3.73 22.52
N LEU A 75 22.38 4.32 21.49
CA LEU A 75 22.68 4.11 20.07
C LEU A 75 23.78 5.02 19.50
N LYS A 76 24.27 5.99 20.29
CA LYS A 76 25.40 6.86 19.95
C LYS A 76 26.70 6.25 20.45
#